data_AF-A0A354GT91-F1
#
_entry.id   AF-A0A354GT91-F1
#
_cell.length_a   1.000
_cell.length_b   1.000
_cell.length_c   1.000
_cell.angle_alpha   90.00
_cell.angle_beta   90.00
_cell.angle_gamma   90.00
#
_symmetry.space_group_name_H-M   'P 1'
#
loop_
_entity.id
_entity.type
_entity.pdbx_description
1 polymer ?
#
loop_
_entity_poly.entity_id
_entity_poly.type
_entity_poly.pdbx_seq_one_letter_code
_entity_poly.pdbx_strand_id
1 'polypeptide(L)'
;LVRKLGVARQRAPLFAGRVAWFRVALGAVFAAAGYMTAAMIFNFIIDFSSGKLASDGFWQDRVVTWEIQALVILVGGGLAGYNTPNGLKQGMFVGLAASIVLMCVLFGLSRMTPEQAVLTIVGCFCLCLAGGWFGSQLFPPVLEFKSRRLGPASLP
;
A
#
# COMPACT_ATOMS: atom_id res chain seq x y z
N LEU A 1 -21.34 42.25 -7.34
CA LEU A 1 -20.88 41.00 -7.99
C LEU A 1 -19.55 40.58 -7.33
N VAL A 2 -19.62 39.81 -6.23
CA VAL A 2 -18.44 39.47 -5.41
C VAL A 2 -17.74 38.27 -6.04
N ARG A 3 -16.62 38.50 -6.72
CA ARG A 3 -15.70 37.44 -7.16
C ARG A 3 -15.17 36.73 -5.91
N LYS A 4 -15.68 35.53 -5.61
CA LYS A 4 -15.01 34.61 -4.69
C LYS A 4 -13.66 34.27 -5.34
N LEU A 5 -12.61 34.97 -4.92
CA LEU A 5 -11.23 34.58 -5.20
C LEU A 5 -11.05 33.20 -4.60
N GLY A 6 -11.06 32.18 -5.46
CA GLY A 6 -10.78 30.81 -5.07
C GLY A 6 -9.41 30.81 -4.41
N VAL A 7 -9.38 30.56 -3.11
CA VAL A 7 -8.14 30.33 -2.38
C VAL A 7 -7.47 29.16 -3.06
N ALA A 8 -6.42 29.44 -3.84
CA ALA A 8 -5.61 28.41 -4.46
C ALA A 8 -5.10 27.50 -3.34
N ARG A 9 -5.63 26.28 -3.29
CA ARG A 9 -5.26 25.27 -2.30
C ARG A 9 -3.77 24.98 -2.53
N GLN A 10 -2.89 25.62 -1.77
CA GLN A 10 -1.46 25.31 -1.81
C GLN A 10 -1.34 23.82 -1.56
N ARG A 11 -0.98 23.07 -2.61
CA ARG A 11 -0.72 21.64 -2.49
C ARG A 11 0.51 21.53 -1.60
N ALA A 12 0.33 21.00 -0.39
CA ALA A 12 1.46 20.68 0.47
C ALA A 12 2.44 19.78 -0.31
N PRO A 13 3.76 19.95 -0.15
CA PRO A 13 4.72 19.13 -0.86
C PRO A 13 4.46 17.65 -0.57
N LEU A 14 4.34 16.82 -1.63
CA LEU A 14 3.95 15.39 -1.55
C LEU A 14 4.90 14.52 -0.69
N PHE A 15 6.08 15.04 -0.36
CA PHE A 15 7.11 14.35 0.42
C PHE A 15 7.41 15.02 1.77
N ALA A 16 6.68 16.09 2.12
CA ALA A 16 6.90 16.85 3.34
C ALA A 16 6.10 16.27 4.51
N GLY A 17 6.82 15.66 5.46
CA GLY A 17 6.26 15.16 6.71
C GLY A 17 7.01 13.95 7.26
N ARG A 18 6.70 13.64 8.51
CA ARG A 18 7.30 12.52 9.26
C ARG A 18 6.80 11.20 8.68
N VAL A 19 7.70 10.23 8.58
CA VAL A 19 7.38 8.85 8.19
C VAL A 19 6.85 8.13 9.42
N ALA A 20 5.64 7.57 9.34
CA ALA A 20 5.06 6.77 10.41
C ALA A 20 5.64 5.35 10.34
N TRP A 21 6.83 5.15 10.92
CA TRP A 21 7.57 3.89 10.85
C TRP A 21 6.76 2.66 11.27
N PHE A 22 5.90 2.80 12.29
CA PHE A 22 5.01 1.72 12.70
C PHE A 22 4.07 1.25 11.58
N ARG A 23 3.46 2.19 10.83
CA ARG A 23 2.58 1.86 9.70
C ARG A 23 3.34 1.24 8.54
N VAL A 24 4.55 1.74 8.28
CA VAL A 24 5.44 1.19 7.25
C VAL A 24 5.84 -0.25 7.60
N ALA A 25 6.23 -0.51 8.85
CA ALA A 25 6.56 -1.86 9.31
C ALA A 25 5.36 -2.81 9.20
N LEU A 26 4.18 -2.37 9.64
CA LEU A 26 2.95 -3.16 9.55
C LEU A 26 2.59 -3.48 8.09
N GLY A 27 2.64 -2.48 7.20
CA GLY A 27 2.38 -2.66 5.78
C GLY A 27 3.36 -3.60 5.10
N ALA A 28 4.65 -3.52 5.45
CA ALA A 28 5.69 -4.40 4.91
C ALA A 28 5.52 -5.85 5.37
N VAL A 29 5.24 -6.07 6.66
CA VAL A 29 4.94 -7.41 7.21
C VAL A 29 3.70 -7.99 6.55
N PHE A 30 2.63 -7.21 6.42
CA PHE A 30 1.39 -7.65 5.77
C PHE A 30 1.61 -8.03 4.30
N ALA A 31 2.33 -7.19 3.53
CA ALA A 31 2.64 -7.44 2.13
C ALA A 31 3.47 -8.73 1.96
N ALA A 32 4.54 -8.89 2.76
CA ALA A 32 5.42 -10.05 2.66
C ALA A 32 4.71 -11.35 3.09
N ALA A 33 4.03 -11.33 4.24
CA ALA A 33 3.32 -12.50 4.75
C ALA A 33 2.20 -12.93 3.79
N GLY A 34 1.37 -11.99 3.34
CA GLY A 34 0.28 -12.32 2.45
C GLY A 34 0.73 -12.73 1.04
N TYR A 35 1.88 -12.23 0.56
CA TYR A 35 2.50 -12.75 -0.67
C TYR A 35 2.88 -14.23 -0.53
N MET A 36 3.47 -14.61 0.60
CA MET A 36 3.86 -16.00 0.90
C MET A 36 2.64 -16.93 1.06
N THR A 37 1.54 -16.42 1.63
CA THR A 37 0.32 -17.22 1.86
C THR A 37 -0.69 -17.11 0.73
N ALA A 38 -0.40 -16.41 -0.39
CA ALA A 38 -1.36 -16.19 -1.47
C ALA A 38 -1.91 -17.50 -2.07
N ALA A 39 -1.06 -18.53 -2.23
CA ALA A 39 -1.50 -19.84 -2.70
C ALA A 39 -2.46 -20.53 -1.70
N MET A 40 -2.23 -20.36 -0.39
CA MET A 40 -3.14 -20.88 0.63
C MET A 40 -4.48 -20.14 0.60
N ILE A 41 -4.47 -18.82 0.38
CA ILE A 41 -5.68 -18.00 0.23
C ILE A 41 -6.48 -18.47 -1.00
N PHE A 42 -5.82 -18.72 -2.12
CA PHE A 42 -6.48 -19.23 -3.32
C PHE A 42 -7.14 -20.60 -3.09
N ASN A 43 -6.42 -21.55 -2.48
CA ASN A 43 -6.99 -22.87 -2.15
C ASN A 43 -8.18 -22.76 -1.20
N PHE A 44 -8.09 -21.88 -0.20
CA PHE A 44 -9.21 -21.61 0.71
C PHE A 44 -10.45 -21.07 -0.03
N ILE A 45 -10.25 -20.20 -1.03
CA ILE A 45 -11.34 -19.68 -1.87
C ILE A 45 -11.99 -20.81 -2.70
N ILE A 46 -11.18 -21.71 -3.27
CA ILE A 46 -11.69 -22.87 -4.01
C ILE A 46 -12.52 -23.77 -3.09
N ASP A 47 -11.99 -24.12 -1.92
CA ASP A 47 -12.66 -24.98 -0.95
C ASP A 47 -13.98 -24.36 -0.48
N PHE A 48 -13.96 -23.06 -0.16
CA PHE A 48 -15.16 -22.31 0.23
C PHE A 48 -16.20 -22.25 -0.90
N SER A 49 -15.76 -22.21 -2.16
CA SER A 49 -16.66 -22.25 -3.33
C SER A 49 -17.22 -23.64 -3.66
N SER A 50 -16.88 -24.67 -2.87
CA SER A 50 -17.19 -26.08 -3.17
C SER A 50 -16.68 -26.51 -4.55
N GLY A 51 -15.49 -26.02 -4.94
CA GLY A 51 -14.89 -26.32 -6.24
C GLY A 51 -15.52 -25.62 -7.44
N LYS A 52 -16.54 -24.77 -7.27
CA LYS A 52 -17.18 -24.04 -8.39
C LYS A 52 -16.27 -23.06 -9.11
N LEU A 53 -15.22 -22.60 -8.43
CA LEU A 53 -14.19 -21.71 -8.98
C LEU A 53 -12.91 -22.45 -9.40
N ALA A 54 -12.87 -23.78 -9.28
CA ALA A 54 -11.75 -24.54 -9.80
C ALA A 54 -11.71 -24.36 -11.32
N SER A 55 -10.60 -23.84 -11.83
CA SER A 55 -10.39 -23.74 -13.26
C SER A 55 -9.65 -24.98 -13.73
N ASP A 56 -9.98 -25.48 -14.92
CA ASP A 56 -9.27 -26.63 -15.50
C ASP A 56 -7.89 -26.22 -16.07
N GLY A 57 -7.55 -24.93 -16.03
CA GLY A 57 -6.38 -24.37 -16.70
C GLY A 57 -5.25 -24.00 -15.72
N PHE A 58 -4.11 -24.68 -15.84
CA PHE A 58 -2.88 -24.36 -15.10
C PHE A 58 -2.50 -22.86 -15.14
N TRP A 59 -2.70 -22.21 -16.29
CA TRP A 59 -2.40 -20.78 -16.45
C TRP A 59 -3.37 -19.88 -15.71
N GLN A 60 -4.64 -20.25 -15.62
CA GLN A 60 -5.66 -19.45 -14.94
C GLN A 60 -5.42 -19.46 -13.42
N ASP A 61 -5.12 -20.62 -12.83
CA ASP A 61 -4.79 -20.71 -11.40
C ASP A 61 -3.56 -19.87 -11.04
N ARG A 62 -2.55 -19.85 -11.93
CA ARG A 62 -1.33 -19.07 -11.74
C ARG A 62 -1.58 -17.57 -11.85
N VAL A 63 -2.39 -17.14 -12.82
CA VAL A 63 -2.79 -15.73 -12.97
C VAL A 63 -3.59 -15.26 -11.76
N VAL A 64 -4.57 -16.04 -11.30
CA VAL A 64 -5.36 -15.68 -10.11
C VAL A 64 -4.48 -15.60 -8.86
N THR A 65 -3.52 -16.51 -8.71
CA THR A 65 -2.54 -16.43 -7.61
C THR A 65 -1.72 -15.14 -7.68
N TRP A 66 -1.27 -14.72 -8.87
CA TRP A 66 -0.56 -13.45 -9.06
C TRP A 66 -1.44 -12.23 -8.78
N GLU A 67 -2.73 -12.28 -9.11
CA GLU A 67 -3.69 -11.22 -8.77
C GLU A 67 -3.88 -11.10 -7.25
N ILE A 68 -4.03 -12.23 -6.55
CA ILE A 68 -4.11 -12.24 -5.07
C ILE A 68 -2.83 -11.67 -4.46
N GLN A 69 -1.65 -12.09 -4.96
CA GLN A 69 -0.38 -11.54 -4.52
C GLN A 69 -0.31 -10.02 -4.74
N ALA A 70 -0.70 -9.55 -5.92
CA ALA A 70 -0.70 -8.14 -6.26
C ALA A 70 -1.65 -7.34 -5.35
N LEU A 71 -2.84 -7.86 -5.09
CA LEU A 71 -3.83 -7.24 -4.20
C LEU A 71 -3.34 -7.14 -2.76
N VAL A 72 -2.74 -8.20 -2.22
CA VAL A 72 -2.18 -8.16 -0.86
C VAL A 72 -1.04 -7.13 -0.75
N ILE A 73 -0.13 -7.10 -1.72
CA ILE A 73 0.96 -6.10 -1.76
C ILE A 73 0.37 -4.68 -1.83
N LEU A 74 -0.62 -4.47 -2.69
CA LEU A 74 -1.29 -3.18 -2.84
C LEU A 74 -1.99 -2.74 -1.54
N VAL A 75 -2.66 -3.66 -0.85
CA VAL A 75 -3.26 -3.41 0.48
C VAL A 75 -2.19 -3.10 1.51
N GLY A 76 -1.06 -3.82 1.53
CA GLY A 76 0.08 -3.53 2.42
C GLY A 76 0.64 -2.12 2.22
N GLY A 77 0.78 -1.67 0.97
CA GLY A 77 1.12 -0.29 0.65
C GLY A 77 0.04 0.71 1.10
N GLY A 78 -1.23 0.38 0.89
CA GLY A 78 -2.37 1.19 1.33
C GLY A 78 -2.47 1.36 2.85
N LEU A 79 -2.13 0.34 3.62
CA LEU A 79 -2.06 0.39 5.09
C LEU A 79 -0.95 1.31 5.60
N ALA A 80 0.07 1.61 4.81
CA ALA A 80 0.99 2.69 5.14
C ALA A 80 0.45 4.05 4.69
N GLY A 81 -0.31 4.10 3.59
CA GLY A 81 -0.89 5.32 3.06
C GLY A 81 -2.10 5.90 3.79
N TYR A 82 -2.79 5.14 4.65
CA TYR A 82 -4.04 5.62 5.27
C TYR A 82 -3.82 6.79 6.24
N ASN A 83 -4.74 7.76 6.26
CA ASN A 83 -4.74 8.89 7.19
C ASN A 83 -3.40 9.63 7.26
N THR A 84 -2.76 9.85 6.11
CA THR A 84 -1.52 10.64 5.97
C THR A 84 -1.52 11.38 4.64
N PRO A 85 -1.04 12.65 4.61
CA PRO A 85 -0.88 13.38 3.35
C PRO A 85 0.28 12.86 2.49
N ASN A 86 1.20 12.08 3.06
CA ASN A 86 2.41 11.57 2.40
C ASN A 86 2.29 10.09 2.03
N GLY A 87 1.13 9.64 1.57
CA GLY A 87 0.88 8.21 1.31
C GLY A 87 1.86 7.59 0.31
N LEU A 88 2.22 8.32 -0.74
CA LEU A 88 3.19 7.88 -1.75
C LEU A 88 4.59 7.61 -1.14
N LYS A 89 5.05 8.49 -0.24
CA LYS A 89 6.32 8.33 0.49
C LYS A 89 6.29 7.09 1.39
N GLN A 90 5.19 6.88 2.11
CA GLN A 90 5.07 5.72 3.01
C GLN A 90 4.99 4.42 2.21
N GLY A 91 4.23 4.39 1.11
CA GLY A 91 4.15 3.26 0.18
C GLY A 91 5.51 2.90 -0.44
N MET A 92 6.33 3.90 -0.79
CA MET A 92 7.70 3.67 -1.29
C MET A 92 8.58 2.95 -0.26
N PHE A 93 8.54 3.37 1.01
CA PHE A 93 9.29 2.68 2.08
C PHE A 93 8.76 1.27 2.34
N VAL A 94 7.45 1.05 2.26
CA VAL A 94 6.87 -0.30 2.32
C VAL A 94 7.37 -1.15 1.16
N GLY A 95 7.35 -0.63 -0.07
CA GLY A 95 7.83 -1.34 -1.25
C GLY A 95 9.29 -1.75 -1.13
N LEU A 96 10.16 -0.85 -0.68
CA LEU A 96 11.58 -1.18 -0.44
C LEU A 96 11.74 -2.27 0.63
N ALA A 97 11.08 -2.10 1.78
CA ALA A 97 11.17 -3.06 2.87
C ALA A 97 10.62 -4.44 2.47
N ALA A 98 9.45 -4.49 1.83
CA ALA A 98 8.83 -5.72 1.37
C ALA A 98 9.66 -6.40 0.27
N SER A 99 10.21 -5.66 -0.70
CA SER A 99 11.10 -6.21 -1.72
C SER A 99 12.36 -6.83 -1.12
N ILE A 100 12.97 -6.18 -0.12
CA ILE A 100 14.13 -6.76 0.59
C ILE A 100 13.73 -8.05 1.31
N VAL A 101 12.64 -8.04 2.07
CA VAL A 101 12.17 -9.23 2.81
C VAL A 101 11.85 -10.37 1.85
N LEU A 102 11.10 -10.11 0.78
CA LEU A 102 10.76 -11.11 -0.23
C LEU A 102 12.00 -11.64 -0.94
N MET A 103 12.95 -10.77 -1.30
CA MET A 103 14.21 -11.19 -1.90
C MET A 103 15.00 -12.10 -0.96
N CYS A 104 15.16 -11.73 0.31
CA CYS A 104 15.86 -12.54 1.30
C CYS A 104 15.20 -13.91 1.51
N VAL A 105 13.86 -13.95 1.65
CA VAL A 105 13.12 -15.18 1.88
C VAL A 105 13.14 -16.08 0.64
N LEU A 106 12.86 -15.54 -0.54
CA LEU A 106 12.74 -16.33 -1.76
C LEU A 106 14.11 -16.80 -2.29
N PHE A 107 15.15 -16.00 -2.09
CA PHE A 107 16.53 -16.41 -2.33
C PHE A 107 16.96 -17.53 -1.38
N GLY A 108 16.64 -17.42 -0.08
CA GLY A 108 16.94 -18.46 0.91
C GLY A 108 16.21 -19.79 0.65
N LEU A 109 15.07 -19.76 -0.03
CA LEU A 109 14.32 -20.95 -0.43
C LEU A 109 14.76 -21.54 -1.77
N SER A 110 15.74 -20.93 -2.46
CA SER A 110 16.23 -21.34 -3.80
C SER A 110 15.13 -21.46 -4.86
N ARG A 111 14.05 -20.66 -4.75
CA ARG A 111 12.87 -20.76 -5.63
C ARG A 111 12.86 -19.76 -6.79
N MET A 112 13.86 -18.88 -6.89
CA MET A 112 13.76 -17.68 -7.72
C MET A 112 14.75 -17.71 -8.89
N THR A 113 14.24 -17.66 -10.12
CA THR A 113 15.05 -17.27 -11.27
C THR A 113 15.34 -15.76 -11.20
N PRO A 114 16.45 -15.26 -11.77
CA PRO A 114 16.78 -13.83 -11.72
C PRO A 114 15.69 -12.97 -12.36
N GLU A 115 15.04 -13.45 -13.41
CA GLU A 115 13.92 -12.79 -14.08
C GLU A 115 12.73 -12.60 -13.14
N GLN A 116 12.36 -13.65 -12.40
CA GLN A 116 11.28 -13.58 -11.40
C GLN A 116 11.64 -12.67 -10.23
N ALA A 117 12.91 -12.64 -9.82
CA ALA A 117 13.39 -11.73 -8.79
C ALA A 117 13.19 -10.27 -9.20
N VAL A 118 13.61 -9.89 -10.41
CA VAL A 118 13.44 -8.53 -10.93
C VAL A 118 11.96 -8.17 -11.04
N LEU A 119 11.13 -9.06 -11.61
CA LEU A 119 9.68 -8.83 -11.72
C LEU A 119 9.02 -8.66 -10.35
N THR A 120 9.41 -9.46 -9.36
CA THR A 120 8.85 -9.37 -8.01
C THR A 120 9.26 -8.07 -7.32
N ILE A 121 10.53 -7.65 -7.44
CA ILE A 121 11.02 -6.40 -6.84
C ILE A 121 10.32 -5.19 -7.47
N VAL A 122 10.28 -5.11 -8.81
CA VAL A 122 9.67 -4.00 -9.53
C VAL A 122 8.15 -3.98 -9.29
N GLY A 123 7.49 -5.13 -9.40
CA GLY A 123 6.06 -5.27 -9.15
C GLY A 123 5.70 -4.88 -7.72
N CYS A 124 6.43 -5.38 -6.73
CA CYS A 124 6.21 -5.05 -5.32
C CYS A 124 6.39 -3.56 -5.06
N PHE A 125 7.46 -2.96 -5.58
CA PHE A 125 7.73 -1.53 -5.44
C PHE A 125 6.61 -0.67 -6.06
N CYS A 126 6.23 -0.96 -7.31
CA CYS A 126 5.18 -0.22 -8.02
C CYS A 126 3.80 -0.36 -7.34
N LEU A 127 3.44 -1.57 -6.92
CA LEU A 127 2.16 -1.84 -6.26
C LEU A 127 2.08 -1.22 -4.86
N CYS A 128 3.16 -1.24 -4.08
CA CYS A 128 3.19 -0.57 -2.78
C CYS A 128 3.12 0.96 -2.93
N LEU A 129 3.75 1.52 -3.96
CA LEU A 129 3.65 2.95 -4.29
C LEU A 129 2.22 3.32 -4.68
N ALA A 130 1.59 2.55 -5.57
CA ALA A 130 0.19 2.73 -5.98
C ALA A 130 -0.76 2.56 -4.80
N GLY A 131 -0.55 1.54 -3.96
CA GLY A 131 -1.30 1.29 -2.74
C GLY A 131 -1.18 2.45 -1.75
N GLY A 132 0.03 2.94 -1.49
CA GLY A 132 0.26 4.09 -0.60
C GLY A 132 -0.42 5.37 -1.10
N TRP A 133 -0.40 5.61 -2.40
CA TRP A 133 -1.17 6.70 -3.01
C TRP A 133 -2.68 6.50 -2.81
N PHE A 134 -3.20 5.33 -3.16
CA PHE A 134 -4.63 5.00 -3.05
C PHE A 134 -5.13 5.09 -1.60
N GLY A 135 -4.38 4.55 -0.63
CA GLY A 135 -4.72 4.59 0.79
C GLY A 135 -4.85 6.02 1.34
N SER A 136 -4.05 6.96 0.82
CA SER A 136 -4.15 8.38 1.21
C SER A 136 -5.37 9.10 0.63
N GLN A 137 -5.89 8.62 -0.51
CA GLN A 137 -7.12 9.15 -1.10
C GLN A 137 -8.36 8.57 -0.44
N LEU A 138 -8.32 7.28 -0.08
CA LEU A 138 -9.43 6.59 0.54
C LEU A 138 -9.74 7.11 1.95
N PHE A 139 -8.68 7.40 2.72
CA PHE A 139 -8.78 7.95 4.06
C PHE A 139 -7.92 9.22 4.17
N PRO A 140 -8.40 10.36 3.67
CA PRO A 140 -7.65 11.61 3.77
C PRO A 140 -7.45 11.98 5.24
N PRO A 141 -6.33 12.65 5.57
CA PRO A 141 -6.06 13.04 6.94
C PRO A 141 -7.18 13.91 7.48
N VAL A 142 -7.73 13.55 8.64
CA VAL A 142 -8.66 14.43 9.35
C VAL A 142 -7.88 15.70 9.67
N LEU A 143 -8.20 16.79 8.97
CA LEU A 143 -7.60 18.08 9.24
C LEU A 143 -7.96 18.41 10.70
N GLU A 144 -6.99 18.29 11.60
CA GLU A 144 -7.14 18.89 12.92
C GLU A 144 -7.45 20.35 12.64
N PHE A 145 -8.69 20.76 12.93
CA PHE A 145 -9.07 22.15 12.96
C PHE A 145 -8.13 22.77 13.99
N LYS A 146 -7.03 23.35 13.50
CA LYS A 146 -6.12 24.16 14.29
C LYS A 146 -7.00 25.25 14.86
N SER A 147 -7.50 25.02 16.07
CA SER A 147 -8.29 25.98 16.82
C SER A 147 -7.43 27.22 16.81
N ARG A 148 -7.83 28.20 15.98
CA ARG A 148 -7.28 29.53 16.08
C ARG A 148 -7.64 29.90 17.51
N ARG A 149 -6.66 29.82 18.42
CA ARG A 149 -6.65 30.68 19.58
C ARG A 149 -6.77 32.07 18.98
N LEU A 150 -8.00 32.56 18.91
CA LEU A 150 -8.28 33.98 18.87
C LEU A 150 -7.46 34.51 20.03
N GLY A 151 -6.35 35.18 19.72
CA GLY A 151 -5.60 35.90 20.72
C GLY A 151 -6.60 36.79 21.46
N PRO A 152 -6.38 37.04 22.77
CA PRO A 152 -7.27 37.91 23.54
C PRO A 152 -7.40 39.20 22.75
N ALA A 153 -8.62 39.45 22.25
CA ALA A 153 -8.97 40.73 21.68
C ALA A 153 -8.65 41.73 22.79
N SER A 154 -7.69 42.61 22.52
CA SER A 154 -7.36 43.75 23.36
C SER A 154 -8.65 44.49 23.64
N LEU A 155 -9.19 44.28 24.84
CA LEU A 155 -10.26 45.08 25.42
C LEU A 155 -9.62 46.42 25.82
N PRO A 156 -10.06 47.56 25.27
CA PRO A 156 -9.73 48.86 25.82
C PRO A 156 -10.40 49.10 27.17
#